data_AF-C7J6X9-F1
#
_entry.id   AF-C7J6X9-F1
#
_cell.length_a   1.000
_cell.length_b   1.000
_cell.length_c   1.000
_cell.angle_alpha   90.00
_cell.angle_beta   90.00
_cell.angle_gamma   90.00
#
_symmetry.space_group_name_H-M   'P 1'
#
loop_
_entity.id
_entity.type
_entity.pdbx_description
1 polymer ?
#
loop_
_entity_poly.entity_id
_entity_poly.type
_entity_poly.pdbx_seq_one_letter_code
_entity_poly.pdbx_strand_id
1 'polypeptide(L)' 'VQSLTKVHHKNLVSLVGYCSEKAHLALVYEYMSRGNLFDHLRGLYIAKLVRLKV' A
#
# COMPACT_ATOMS: atom_id res chain seq x y z
N VAL A 1 4.38 -10.40 13.51
CA VAL A 1 3.80 -9.07 13.18
C VAL A 1 4.58 -7.89 13.76
N GLN A 2 5.47 -8.07 14.74
CA GLN A 2 6.22 -6.97 15.40
C GLN A 2 7.37 -6.32 14.58
N SER A 3 7.77 -6.88 13.44
CA SER A 3 8.96 -6.38 12.71
C SER A 3 8.65 -5.33 11.64
N LEU A 4 7.45 -5.32 11.04
CA LEU A 4 7.15 -4.40 9.93
C LEU A 4 7.04 -2.93 10.37
N THR A 5 6.57 -2.67 11.58
CA THR A 5 6.47 -1.30 12.13
C THR A 5 7.82 -0.66 12.45
N LYS A 6 8.92 -1.42 12.46
CA LYS A 6 10.27 -0.92 12.82
C LYS A 6 11.13 -0.58 11.61
N VAL A 7 10.69 -0.90 10.40
CA VAL A 7 11.47 -0.66 9.17
C VAL A 7 11.09 0.68 8.60
N HIS A 8 11.96 1.67 8.79
CA HIS A 8 11.84 2.99 8.17
C HIS A 8 12.97 3.16 7.15
N HIS A 9 12.62 3.23 5.85
CA HIS A 9 13.59 3.44 4.78
C HIS A 9 12.98 4.31 3.68
N LYS A 10 13.78 5.20 3.08
CA LYS A 10 13.32 6.19 2.08
C LYS A 10 12.59 5.62 0.85
N ASN A 11 12.81 4.34 0.53
CA ASN A 11 12.21 3.65 -0.62
C ASN A 11 11.12 2.65 -0.22
N LEU A 12 10.74 2.60 1.06
CA LEU A 12 9.67 1.74 1.58
C LEU A 12 8.55 2.64 2.10
N VAL A 13 7.31 2.33 1.75
CA VAL A 13 6.15 3.01 2.33
C VAL A 13 6.08 2.70 3.83
N SER A 14 5.86 3.73 4.66
CA SER A 14 5.82 3.51 6.10
C SER A 14 4.51 2.83 6.52
N LEU A 15 4.63 1.78 7.33
CA LEU A 15 3.50 1.15 8.00
C LEU A 15 3.16 1.98 9.25
N VAL A 16 1.96 2.55 9.28
CA VAL A 16 1.44 3.35 10.41
C VAL A 16 0.87 2.43 11.49
N GLY A 17 0.19 1.35 11.09
CA GLY A 17 -0.42 0.42 12.03
C GLY A 17 -1.06 -0.79 11.34
N TYR A 18 -1.66 -1.65 12.13
CA TYR A 18 -2.40 -2.80 11.63
C TYR A 18 -3.54 -3.15 12.59
N CYS A 19 -4.60 -3.75 12.07
CA CYS A 19 -5.63 -4.42 12.85
C CYS A 19 -5.58 -5.91 12.52
N SER A 20 -5.50 -6.75 13.54
CA SER A 20 -5.50 -8.20 13.38
C SER A 20 -6.58 -8.76 14.28
N GLU A 21 -7.73 -9.09 13.70
CA GLU A 21 -8.85 -9.69 14.42
C GLU A 21 -9.24 -11.02 13.77
N LYS A 22 -9.10 -12.11 14.53
CA LYS A 22 -9.35 -13.49 14.06
C LYS A 22 -8.54 -13.79 12.78
N ALA A 23 -9.23 -14.01 11.66
CA ALA A 23 -8.65 -14.30 10.35
C ALA A 23 -8.53 -13.07 9.44
N HIS A 24 -8.86 -11.87 9.95
CA HIS A 24 -8.79 -10.63 9.19
C HIS A 24 -7.57 -9.82 9.61
N LEU A 25 -6.76 -9.46 8.61
CA LEU A 25 -5.61 -8.58 8.77
C LEU A 25 -5.82 -7.34 7.90
N ALA A 26 -5.86 -6.17 8.54
CA ALA A 26 -5.84 -4.88 7.87
C ALA A 26 -4.51 -4.17 8.16
N LEU A 27 -3.91 -3.58 7.13
CA LEU A 27 -2.67 -2.81 7.23
C LEU A 27 -2.96 -1.35 6.89
N VAL A 28 -2.47 -0.45 7.74
CA VAL A 28 -2.58 1.00 7.55
C VAL A 28 -1.20 1.54 7.22
N TYR A 29 -1.01 2.02 6.00
CA TYR A 29 0.25 2.56 5.49
C TYR A 29 0.05 3.95 4.88
N GLU A 30 1.15 4.68 4.69
CA GLU A 30 1.12 6.00 4.06
C GLU A 30 0.54 5.95 2.64
N TYR A 31 -0.34 6.89 2.31
CA TYR A 31 -1.00 6.90 1.00
C TYR A 31 -0.01 7.25 -0.13
N MET A 32 0.09 6.36 -1.13
CA MET A 32 0.90 6.58 -2.32
C MET A 32 0.05 7.13 -3.48
N SER A 33 -0.07 8.46 -3.56
CA SER A 33 -0.97 9.16 -4.49
C SER A 33 -0.74 8.86 -5.97
N ARG A 34 0.48 8.48 -6.36
CA ARG A 34 0.82 8.16 -7.75
C ARG A 34 0.47 6.72 -8.15
N GLY A 35 0.08 5.87 -7.20
CA GLY A 35 -0.19 4.46 -7.45
C GLY A 35 1.09 3.61 -7.54
N ASN A 36 0.96 2.37 -8.03
CA ASN A 36 2.04 1.37 -8.06
C ASN A 36 2.95 1.52 -9.29
N LEU A 37 4.19 1.02 -9.18
CA LEU A 37 5.20 1.10 -10.22
C LEU A 37 4.78 0.40 -11.53
N PHE A 38 4.12 -0.76 -11.44
CA PHE A 38 3.69 -1.52 -12.62
C PHE A 38 2.89 -0.66 -13.60
N ASP A 39 1.98 0.17 -13.08
CA ASP A 39 1.14 1.01 -13.91
C ASP A 39 1.89 2.21 -14.50
N HIS A 40 2.87 2.75 -13.76
CA HIS A 40 3.74 3.79 -14.29
C HIS A 40 4.55 3.27 -15.47
N LEU A 41 5.08 2.04 -15.35
CA LEU A 41 5.86 1.39 -16.42
C LEU A 41 5.01 1.02 -17.64
N ARG A 42 3.70 0.84 -17.46
CA ARG A 42 2.78 0.44 -18.53
C ARG A 42 1.93 1.61 -19.08
N GLY A 43 2.04 2.81 -18.50
CA GLY A 43 1.26 3.98 -18.90
C GLY A 43 -0.25 3.88 -18.63
N LEU A 44 -0.67 3.04 -17.68
CA LEU A 44 -2.07 2.62 -17.49
C LEU A 44 -2.95 3.59 -16.69
N TYR A 45 -2.63 4.88 -16.63
CA TYR A 45 -3.32 5.87 -15.77
C TYR A 45 -4.83 5.97 -16.04
N ILE A 46 -5.24 5.84 -17.31
CA ILE A 46 -6.65 5.99 -17.72
C ILE A 46 -7.47 4.74 -17.40
N ALA A 47 -6.87 3.55 -17.42
CA ALA A 47 -7.56 2.28 -17.16
C ALA A 47 -7.91 2.07 -15.67
N LYS A 48 -7.34 2.88 -14.77
CA LYS A 48 -7.48 2.73 -13.32
C LYS A 48 -8.66 3.48 -12.70
N LEU A 49 -9.20 4.53 -13.32
CA LEU A 49 -10.39 5.25 -12.83
C LEU A 49 -11.60 4.33 -12.66
N VAL A 50 -11.65 3.21 -13.39
CA VAL A 50 -12.71 2.20 -13.32
C VAL A 50 -12.41 1.11 -12.28
N ARG A 51 -11.19 1.06 -11.71
CA ARG A 51 -10.75 -0.03 -10.85
C ARG A 51 -10.50 0.47 -9.41
N LEU A 52 -11.59 0.51 -8.63
CA LEU A 52 -11.50 0.58 -7.18
C LEU A 52 -10.69 -0.62 -6.67
N LYS A 53 -9.55 -0.34 -6.05
CA LYS A 53 -8.86 -1.32 -5.20
C LYS A 53 -9.54 -1.25 -3.83
N VAL A 54 -10.48 -2.16 -3.59
CA VAL A 54 -10.94 -2.53 -2.25
C VAL A 54 -9.86 -3.39 -1.60
#